data_AF-A0A090LKK9-F1
#
_entry.id   AF-A0A090LKK9-F1
#
_cell.length_a   1.000
_cell.length_b   1.000
_cell.length_c   1.000
_cell.angle_alpha   90.00
_cell.angle_beta   90.00
_cell.angle_gamma   90.00
#
_symmetry.space_group_name_H-M   'P 1'
#
loop_
_entity.id
_entity.type
_entity.pdbx_description
1 polymer ?
#
loop_
_entity_poly.entity_id
_entity_poly.type
_entity_poly.pdbx_seq_one_letter_code
_entity_poly.pdbx_strand_id
1 'polypeptide(L)'
;MKYLILFYFILFISIITIINVNSAKKQQSNGTKSTPKNPRYKWKNMTSPLNGPFVTGLGQKGVQYYNQNHTSDPVTFVNVTRGLKRGRKDKGTRRLKLVIFVTKNSSSTGSKGNLACQRLRVIFNVTAKGNQTAIRSKLFNKTEKGECIIPQNSKKNNQSQNKKNK
;
A
#
# COMPACT_ATOMS: atom_id res chain seq x y z
N MET A 1 -36.32 32.30 50.69
CA MET A 1 -35.94 32.07 49.27
C MET A 1 -34.75 32.93 48.79
N LYS A 2 -33.78 33.29 49.65
CA LYS A 2 -32.61 34.12 49.22
C LYS A 2 -31.37 33.29 48.82
N TYR A 3 -31.26 32.04 49.28
CA TYR A 3 -30.09 31.19 49.03
C TYR A 3 -30.17 30.33 47.76
N LEU A 4 -31.34 30.25 47.11
CA LEU A 4 -31.51 29.52 45.86
C LEU A 4 -30.77 30.21 44.70
N ILE A 5 -30.78 31.55 44.66
CA ILE A 5 -30.14 32.34 43.60
C ILE A 5 -28.63 32.15 43.55
N LEU A 6 -27.95 32.10 44.71
CA LEU A 6 -26.49 31.86 44.75
C LEU A 6 -26.12 30.46 44.26
N PHE A 7 -26.96 29.46 44.53
CA PHE A 7 -26.71 28.09 44.10
C PHE A 7 -26.83 27.93 42.58
N TYR A 8 -27.79 28.62 41.95
CA TYR A 8 -27.92 28.64 40.49
C TYR A 8 -26.74 29.33 39.80
N PHE A 9 -26.16 30.38 40.39
CA PHE A 9 -25.00 31.06 39.82
C PHE A 9 -23.75 30.18 39.75
N ILE A 10 -23.47 29.39 40.81
CA ILE A 10 -22.31 28.48 40.83
C ILE A 10 -22.48 27.34 39.80
N LEU A 11 -23.72 26.83 39.65
CA LEU A 11 -24.05 25.78 38.69
C LEU A 11 -23.95 26.28 37.24
N PHE A 12 -24.33 27.53 36.98
CA PHE A 12 -24.24 28.15 35.66
C PHE A 12 -22.78 28.38 35.20
N ILE A 13 -21.89 28.80 36.11
CA ILE A 13 -20.45 28.97 35.82
C ILE A 13 -19.78 27.63 35.50
N SER A 14 -20.21 26.52 36.14
CA SER A 14 -19.71 25.17 35.83
C SER A 14 -20.15 24.67 34.45
N ILE A 15 -21.35 25.02 33.99
CA ILE A 15 -21.83 24.61 32.66
C ILE A 15 -21.10 25.38 31.54
N ILE A 16 -20.84 26.69 31.73
CA ILE A 16 -20.12 27.50 30.72
C ILE A 16 -18.67 27.03 30.54
N THR A 17 -18.01 26.62 31.62
CA THR A 17 -16.62 26.12 31.56
C THR A 17 -16.50 24.79 30.82
N ILE A 18 -17.48 23.88 30.93
CA ILE A 18 -17.49 22.60 30.19
C ILE A 18 -17.67 22.82 28.68
N ILE A 19 -18.52 23.77 28.25
CA ILE A 19 -18.74 24.05 26.82
C ILE A 19 -17.52 24.72 26.18
N ASN A 20 -16.80 25.57 26.92
CA ASN A 20 -15.61 26.25 26.40
C ASN A 20 -14.41 25.30 26.23
N VAL A 21 -14.23 24.30 27.11
CA VAL A 21 -13.12 23.33 27.01
C VAL A 21 -13.33 22.31 25.87
N ASN A 22 -14.58 22.01 25.49
CA ASN A 22 -14.86 21.08 24.39
C ASN A 22 -14.98 21.76 23.00
N SER A 23 -14.90 23.09 22.94
CA SER A 23 -15.05 23.86 21.69
C SER A 23 -13.71 24.21 21.01
N ALA A 24 -12.56 23.87 21.60
CA ALA A 24 -11.23 24.14 21.06
C ALA A 24 -10.64 23.01 20.19
N LYS A 25 -11.47 22.23 19.47
CA LYS A 25 -11.02 21.23 18.50
C LYS A 25 -11.72 21.31 17.15
N LYS A 26 -11.97 22.50 16.62
CA LYS A 26 -12.16 22.70 15.17
C LYS A 26 -11.50 23.99 14.72
N GLN A 27 -10.20 23.89 14.43
CA GLN A 27 -9.56 24.88 13.57
C GLN A 27 -10.22 24.85 12.18
N GLN A 28 -10.56 26.05 11.72
CA GLN A 28 -10.85 26.50 10.37
C GLN A 28 -10.62 25.51 9.22
N SER A 29 -11.65 25.40 8.38
CA SER A 29 -11.50 25.28 6.93
C SER A 29 -12.55 26.17 6.28
N ASN A 30 -12.31 27.49 6.31
CA ASN A 30 -13.00 28.42 5.43
C ASN A 30 -12.51 28.18 4.00
N GLY A 31 -13.44 27.79 3.13
CA GLY A 31 -13.30 27.79 1.67
C GLY A 31 -12.52 26.63 1.07
N THR A 32 -13.23 25.62 0.56
CA THR A 32 -12.79 25.00 -0.70
C THR A 32 -13.99 24.50 -1.52
N LYS A 33 -14.21 25.21 -2.63
CA LYS A 33 -14.85 24.81 -3.89
C LYS A 33 -15.31 23.35 -3.93
N SER A 34 -16.60 23.18 -4.27
CA SER A 34 -17.19 21.94 -4.75
C SER A 34 -16.16 21.11 -5.51
N THR A 35 -15.84 19.94 -4.95
CA THR A 35 -14.91 18.99 -5.55
C THR A 35 -15.42 18.65 -6.95
N PRO A 36 -14.70 18.97 -8.04
CA PRO A 36 -15.10 18.46 -9.35
C PRO A 36 -15.00 16.94 -9.28
N LYS A 37 -16.11 16.25 -9.59
CA LYS A 37 -16.27 14.78 -9.70
C LYS A 37 -15.42 14.15 -10.81
N ASN A 38 -14.18 14.61 -11.00
CA ASN A 38 -13.24 14.03 -11.94
C ASN A 38 -11.93 13.79 -11.16
N PRO A 39 -11.56 12.52 -10.87
CA PRO A 39 -10.33 12.27 -10.14
C PRO A 39 -9.18 12.83 -10.97
N ARG A 40 -8.61 13.96 -10.52
CA ARG A 40 -7.54 14.74 -11.20
C ARG A 40 -6.37 13.89 -11.72
N TYR A 41 -6.25 12.64 -11.27
CA TYR A 41 -5.24 11.70 -11.73
C TYR A 41 -5.84 10.30 -12.00
N LYS A 42 -6.33 10.09 -13.23
CA LYS A 42 -6.62 8.75 -13.77
C LYS A 42 -5.34 7.91 -13.80
N TRP A 43 -5.47 6.61 -13.57
CA TRP A 43 -4.37 5.66 -13.74
C TRP A 43 -4.03 5.56 -15.23
N LYS A 44 -2.77 5.76 -15.59
CA LYS A 44 -2.24 5.60 -16.94
C LYS A 44 -1.23 4.46 -16.96
N ASN A 45 -1.04 3.83 -18.12
CA ASN A 45 0.03 2.83 -18.27
C ASN A 45 1.40 3.44 -18.00
N MET A 46 2.28 2.65 -17.38
CA MET A 46 3.69 3.00 -17.27
C MET A 46 4.36 2.90 -18.64
N THR A 47 5.33 3.77 -18.89
CA THR A 47 6.12 3.78 -20.13
C THR A 47 7.31 2.81 -20.03
N SER A 48 7.75 2.49 -18.81
CA SER A 48 8.86 1.57 -18.57
C SER A 48 8.50 0.13 -18.97
N PRO A 49 9.44 -0.63 -19.55
CA PRO A 49 9.22 -2.03 -19.89
C PRO A 49 8.93 -2.86 -18.63
N LEU A 50 7.92 -3.72 -18.69
CA LEU A 50 7.46 -4.50 -17.52
C LEU A 50 8.46 -5.56 -17.07
N ASN A 51 9.23 -6.09 -18.01
CA ASN A 51 10.35 -7.00 -17.81
C ASN A 51 11.69 -6.29 -17.52
N GLY A 52 11.71 -4.95 -17.53
CA GLY A 52 12.91 -4.17 -17.25
C GLY A 52 13.33 -4.22 -15.78
N PRO A 53 14.62 -3.99 -15.47
CA PRO A 53 15.18 -4.14 -14.12
C PRO A 53 14.47 -3.28 -13.07
N PHE A 54 14.05 -2.06 -13.45
CA PHE A 54 13.30 -1.18 -12.55
C PHE A 54 11.95 -1.77 -12.12
N VAL A 55 11.16 -2.26 -13.08
CA VAL A 55 9.81 -2.78 -12.80
C VAL A 55 9.88 -4.13 -12.11
N THR A 56 10.81 -4.99 -12.53
CA THR A 56 11.10 -6.28 -11.88
C THR A 56 11.53 -6.06 -10.42
N GLY A 57 12.45 -5.13 -10.15
CA GLY A 57 12.89 -4.80 -8.79
C GLY A 57 11.75 -4.25 -7.92
N LEU A 58 10.87 -3.41 -8.47
CA LEU A 58 9.65 -2.99 -7.76
C LEU A 58 8.70 -4.17 -7.51
N GLY A 59 8.56 -5.07 -8.47
CA GLY A 59 7.76 -6.28 -8.32
C GLY A 59 8.24 -7.15 -7.15
N GLN A 60 9.54 -7.42 -7.09
CA GLN A 60 10.18 -8.16 -5.98
C GLN A 60 9.98 -7.45 -4.63
N LYS A 61 10.23 -6.14 -4.55
CA LYS A 61 9.95 -5.34 -3.34
C LYS A 61 8.49 -5.42 -2.92
N GLY A 62 7.57 -5.46 -3.88
CA GLY A 62 6.14 -5.58 -3.61
C GLY A 62 5.75 -6.95 -3.04
N VAL A 63 6.36 -8.02 -3.54
CA VAL A 63 6.21 -9.38 -3.00
C VAL A 63 6.80 -9.47 -1.59
N GLN A 64 8.00 -8.92 -1.38
CA GLN A 64 8.61 -8.86 -0.05
C GLN A 64 7.71 -8.13 0.95
N TYR A 65 7.19 -6.95 0.57
CA TYR A 65 6.24 -6.21 1.40
C TYR A 65 4.97 -7.01 1.70
N TYR A 66 4.44 -7.78 0.74
CA TYR A 66 3.29 -8.65 0.99
C TYR A 66 3.63 -9.75 2.01
N ASN A 67 4.72 -10.48 1.80
CA ASN A 67 5.14 -11.60 2.66
C ASN A 67 5.48 -11.16 4.08
N GLN A 68 6.05 -9.95 4.26
CA GLN A 68 6.28 -9.37 5.58
C GLN A 68 4.98 -9.17 6.38
N ASN A 69 3.86 -8.91 5.67
CA ASN A 69 2.54 -8.74 6.29
C ASN A 69 1.70 -10.03 6.31
N HIS A 70 2.15 -11.10 5.66
CA HIS A 70 1.43 -12.38 5.50
C HIS A 70 2.42 -13.54 5.63
N THR A 71 2.87 -13.79 6.85
CA THR A 71 3.94 -14.75 7.14
C THR A 71 3.53 -16.21 7.00
N SER A 72 2.23 -16.52 7.14
CA SER A 72 1.71 -17.90 7.04
C SER A 72 1.72 -18.45 5.61
N ASP A 73 1.49 -17.58 4.62
CA ASP A 73 1.26 -17.95 3.22
C ASP A 73 2.17 -17.11 2.29
N PRO A 74 3.50 -17.30 2.35
CA PRO A 74 4.41 -16.53 1.52
C PRO A 74 4.22 -16.88 0.04
N VAL A 75 4.36 -15.86 -0.80
CA VAL A 75 4.33 -16.02 -2.25
C VAL A 75 5.68 -15.69 -2.88
N THR A 76 5.96 -16.33 -4.01
CA THR A 76 7.18 -16.14 -4.79
C THR A 76 6.88 -15.28 -6.01
N PHE A 77 7.78 -14.34 -6.29
CA PHE A 77 7.69 -13.49 -7.48
C PHE A 77 7.88 -14.31 -8.77
N VAL A 78 7.03 -14.07 -9.77
CA VAL A 78 7.13 -14.70 -11.11
C VAL A 78 7.44 -13.63 -12.15
N ASN A 79 6.51 -12.70 -12.38
CA ASN A 79 6.69 -11.58 -13.30
C ASN A 79 5.78 -10.39 -12.97
N VAL A 80 6.01 -9.25 -13.60
CA VAL A 80 5.07 -8.11 -13.57
C VAL A 80 4.25 -8.11 -14.86
N THR A 81 2.94 -8.19 -14.74
CA THR A 81 2.01 -8.24 -15.89
C THR A 81 1.40 -6.90 -16.24
N ARG A 82 1.36 -5.96 -15.29
CA ARG A 82 0.84 -4.62 -15.55
C ARG A 82 1.48 -3.58 -14.64
N GLY A 83 1.84 -2.44 -15.22
CA GLY A 83 2.32 -1.26 -14.52
C GLY A 83 1.46 -0.03 -14.83
N LEU A 84 0.96 0.62 -13.79
CA LEU A 84 0.16 1.83 -13.89
C LEU A 84 0.80 2.95 -13.05
N LYS A 85 0.70 4.19 -13.52
CA LYS A 85 1.13 5.40 -12.81
C LYS A 85 -0.01 6.41 -12.71
N ARG A 86 0.02 7.22 -11.65
CA ARG A 86 -0.80 8.42 -11.51
C ARG A 86 -0.07 9.47 -10.68
N GLY A 87 -0.56 10.71 -10.69
CA GLY A 87 0.04 11.81 -9.94
C GLY A 87 1.32 12.34 -10.59
N ARG A 88 1.97 13.26 -9.88
CA ARG A 88 3.14 14.02 -10.36
C ARG A 88 4.35 13.77 -9.46
N LYS A 89 5.53 13.50 -10.06
CA LYS A 89 6.76 13.17 -9.30
C LYS A 89 7.27 14.42 -8.59
N ASP A 90 7.37 15.53 -9.31
CA ASP A 90 7.71 16.87 -8.85
C ASP A 90 6.93 17.29 -7.59
N LYS A 91 5.65 16.90 -7.51
CA LYS A 91 4.79 17.21 -6.35
C LYS A 91 4.80 16.14 -5.24
N GLY A 92 5.61 15.08 -5.36
CA GLY A 92 5.61 13.95 -4.41
C GLY A 92 4.27 13.19 -4.33
N THR A 93 3.39 13.36 -5.31
CA THR A 93 2.05 12.74 -5.34
C THR A 93 2.00 11.51 -6.25
N ARG A 94 3.15 11.14 -6.82
CA ARG A 94 3.23 10.05 -7.79
C ARG A 94 3.00 8.73 -7.10
N ARG A 95 2.10 7.93 -7.67
CA ARG A 95 1.86 6.55 -7.24
C ARG A 95 2.06 5.61 -8.40
N LEU A 96 2.67 4.46 -8.11
CA LEU A 96 2.79 3.35 -9.03
C LEU A 96 1.88 2.22 -8.55
N LYS A 97 1.25 1.51 -9.47
CA LYS A 97 0.46 0.32 -9.18
C LYS A 97 0.94 -0.78 -10.08
N LEU A 98 1.39 -1.87 -9.47
CA LEU A 98 1.81 -3.07 -10.18
C LEU A 98 0.78 -4.17 -9.99
N VAL A 99 0.58 -4.96 -11.05
CA VAL A 99 -0.05 -6.28 -10.99
C VAL A 99 1.05 -7.28 -11.30
N ILE A 100 1.27 -8.20 -10.38
CA ILE A 100 2.41 -9.10 -10.33
C ILE A 100 1.84 -10.52 -10.35
N PHE A 101 2.37 -11.39 -11.20
CA PHE A 101 2.14 -12.81 -11.00
C PHE A 101 3.04 -13.34 -9.91
N VAL A 102 2.42 -14.09 -9.02
CA VAL A 102 3.06 -14.75 -7.90
C VAL A 102 2.58 -16.19 -7.84
N THR A 103 3.34 -17.04 -7.19
CA THR A 103 2.94 -18.42 -6.93
C THR A 103 3.16 -18.74 -5.46
N LYS A 104 2.35 -19.65 -4.90
CA LYS A 104 2.59 -20.19 -3.57
C LYS A 104 3.64 -21.29 -3.70
N ASN A 105 4.67 -21.24 -2.86
CA ASN A 105 5.62 -22.36 -2.78
C ASN A 105 4.86 -23.53 -2.12
N SER A 106 4.38 -24.49 -2.91
CA SER A 106 3.89 -25.74 -2.35
C SER A 106 5.11 -26.57 -1.96
N SER A 107 5.43 -26.63 -0.67
CA SER A 107 6.54 -27.41 -0.12
C SER A 107 6.31 -28.93 -0.16
N SER A 108 5.46 -29.42 -1.06
CA SER A 108 5.30 -30.85 -1.31
C SER A 108 6.35 -31.28 -2.34
N THR A 109 7.52 -31.63 -1.81
CA THR A 109 8.48 -32.57 -2.40
C THR A 109 7.77 -33.63 -3.26
N GLY A 110 8.14 -33.73 -4.54
CA GLY A 110 8.03 -34.99 -5.28
C GLY A 110 7.21 -35.03 -6.56
N SER A 111 6.38 -34.03 -6.87
CA SER A 111 5.62 -34.06 -8.14
C SER A 111 5.72 -32.74 -8.88
N LYS A 112 5.79 -32.83 -10.22
CA LYS A 112 5.61 -31.75 -11.19
C LYS A 112 4.18 -31.19 -11.11
N GLY A 113 3.74 -30.85 -9.90
CA GLY A 113 2.43 -30.29 -9.62
C GLY A 113 2.39 -28.88 -10.16
N ASN A 114 1.50 -28.65 -11.12
CA ASN A 114 1.27 -27.37 -11.77
C ASN A 114 1.25 -26.23 -10.74
N LEU A 115 2.33 -25.44 -10.71
CA LEU A 115 2.40 -24.27 -9.85
C LEU A 115 1.26 -23.35 -10.24
N ALA A 116 0.41 -23.04 -9.29
CA ALA A 116 -0.72 -22.16 -9.49
C ALA A 116 -0.26 -20.70 -9.45
N CYS A 117 -0.58 -19.94 -10.49
CA CYS A 117 -0.28 -18.51 -10.59
C CYS A 117 -1.44 -17.70 -10.00
N GLN A 118 -1.15 -16.69 -9.19
CA GLN A 118 -2.11 -15.73 -8.67
C GLN A 118 -1.65 -14.29 -8.95
N ARG A 119 -2.60 -13.34 -8.92
CA ARG A 119 -2.29 -11.92 -9.11
C ARG A 119 -2.15 -11.21 -7.78
N LEU A 120 -1.00 -10.60 -7.56
CA LEU A 120 -0.75 -9.67 -6.47
C LEU A 120 -0.79 -8.23 -7.00
N ARG A 121 -1.63 -7.38 -6.41
CA ARG A 121 -1.63 -5.94 -6.67
C ARG A 121 -0.83 -5.23 -5.58
N VAL A 122 0.13 -4.40 -5.97
CA VAL A 122 0.89 -3.56 -5.03
C VAL A 122 0.84 -2.11 -5.49
N ILE A 123 0.70 -1.18 -4.53
CA ILE A 123 0.76 0.26 -4.76
C ILE A 123 1.98 0.82 -4.04
N PHE A 124 2.75 1.64 -4.76
CA PHE A 124 3.89 2.37 -4.23
C PHE A 124 3.59 3.87 -4.23
N ASN A 125 4.06 4.54 -3.18
CA ASN A 125 4.24 5.98 -3.19
C ASN A 125 5.63 6.32 -3.74
N VAL A 126 5.74 7.39 -4.52
CA VAL A 126 7.02 7.87 -5.08
C VAL A 126 7.25 9.30 -4.62
N THR A 127 8.32 9.49 -3.86
CA THR A 127 8.70 10.82 -3.36
C THR A 127 9.23 11.71 -4.50
N ALA A 128 9.35 13.02 -4.25
CA ALA A 128 9.93 13.95 -5.22
C ALA A 128 11.37 13.57 -5.62
N LYS A 129 12.15 13.08 -4.65
CA LYS A 129 13.51 12.52 -4.87
C LYS A 129 13.50 11.21 -5.67
N GLY A 130 12.34 10.57 -5.79
CA GLY A 130 12.15 9.35 -6.57
C GLY A 130 12.15 8.08 -5.74
N ASN A 131 12.26 8.14 -4.41
CA ASN A 131 12.21 6.95 -3.55
C ASN A 131 10.85 6.27 -3.66
N GLN A 132 10.83 4.95 -3.77
CA GLN A 132 9.59 4.17 -3.89
C GLN A 132 9.34 3.36 -2.63
N THR A 133 8.20 3.59 -1.99
CA THR A 133 7.79 2.88 -0.77
C THR A 133 6.47 2.18 -1.03
N ALA A 134 6.40 0.88 -0.76
CA ALA A 134 5.14 0.14 -0.84
C ALA A 134 4.19 0.63 0.26
N ILE A 135 2.94 0.91 -0.09
CA ILE A 135 1.92 1.42 0.83
C ILE A 135 0.70 0.52 0.95
N ARG A 136 0.53 -0.41 0.00
CA ARG A 136 -0.62 -1.33 -0.02
C ARG A 136 -0.30 -2.52 -0.90
N SER A 137 -0.67 -3.71 -0.44
CA SER A 137 -0.71 -4.94 -1.22
C SER A 137 -2.10 -5.59 -1.12
N LYS A 138 -2.49 -6.37 -2.13
CA LYS A 138 -3.69 -7.22 -2.12
C LYS A 138 -3.50 -8.38 -3.07
N LEU A 139 -3.51 -9.61 -2.54
CA LEU A 139 -3.57 -10.83 -3.33
C LEU A 139 -4.99 -11.02 -3.86
N PHE A 140 -5.12 -11.48 -5.10
CA PHE A 140 -6.42 -11.78 -5.68
C PHE A 140 -6.79 -13.22 -5.37
N ASN A 141 -8.04 -13.45 -4.98
CA ASN A 141 -8.54 -14.79 -4.64
C ASN A 141 -8.65 -15.71 -5.86
N LYS A 142 -8.47 -15.18 -7.07
CA LYS A 142 -8.54 -15.95 -8.31
C LYS A 142 -7.16 -16.47 -8.69
N THR A 143 -7.10 -17.77 -8.89
CA THR A 143 -5.98 -18.47 -9.52
C THR A 143 -6.14 -18.42 -11.04
N GLU A 144 -5.04 -18.16 -11.73
CA GLU A 144 -4.98 -18.15 -13.20
C GLU A 144 -4.89 -19.59 -13.72
N LYS A 145 -5.54 -19.85 -14.86
CA LYS A 145 -5.47 -21.16 -15.53
C LYS A 145 -4.13 -21.29 -16.27
N GLY A 146 -3.48 -22.44 -16.16
CA GLY A 146 -2.20 -22.74 -16.81
C GLY A 146 -1.02 -22.88 -15.85
N GLU A 147 0.10 -23.37 -16.35
CA GLU A 147 1.32 -23.58 -15.57
C GLU A 147 2.04 -22.25 -15.28
N CYS A 148 2.43 -22.07 -14.02
CA CYS A 148 3.21 -20.91 -13.59
C CYS A 148 4.71 -21.21 -13.72
N ILE A 149 5.33 -20.71 -14.78
CA ILE A 149 6.77 -20.92 -15.03
C ILE A 149 7.57 -19.89 -14.22
N ILE A 150 8.28 -20.36 -13.20
CA ILE A 150 9.24 -19.52 -12.47
C ILE A 150 10.52 -19.41 -13.32
N PRO A 151 10.97 -18.20 -13.69
CA PRO A 151 12.22 -18.04 -14.42
C PRO A 151 13.40 -18.57 -13.58
N GLN A 152 14.15 -19.53 -14.14
CA GLN A 152 15.21 -20.27 -13.43
C GLN A 152 16.35 -19.39 -12.88
N ASN A 153 16.50 -18.16 -13.37
CA ASN A 153 17.53 -17.21 -12.93
C ASN A 153 17.26 -16.56 -11.56
N SER A 154 16.14 -16.86 -10.90
CA SER A 154 15.73 -16.26 -9.62
C SER A 154 16.52 -16.76 -8.39
N LYS A 155 17.28 -17.86 -8.51
CA LYS A 155 17.94 -18.52 -7.36
C LYS A 155 19.18 -17.80 -6.82
N LYS A 156 19.77 -16.81 -7.53
CA LYS A 156 21.07 -16.23 -7.13
C LYS A 156 21.01 -15.06 -6.12
N ASN A 157 19.87 -14.43 -5.85
CA ASN A 157 19.87 -13.18 -5.05
C ASN A 157 19.43 -13.32 -3.57
N ASN A 158 18.92 -14.47 -3.13
CA ASN A 158 18.47 -14.62 -1.74
C ASN A 158 19.56 -15.08 -0.76
N GLN A 159 20.76 -15.43 -1.22
CA GLN A 159 21.86 -15.85 -0.34
C GLN A 159 22.76 -14.70 0.15
N SER A 160 22.62 -13.48 -0.41
CA SER A 160 23.58 -12.40 -0.10
C SER A 160 23.18 -11.46 1.04
N GLN A 161 22.02 -11.65 1.68
CA GLN A 161 21.57 -10.80 2.81
C GLN A 161 21.83 -11.40 4.21
N ASN A 162 22.30 -12.64 4.33
CA ASN A 162 22.56 -13.29 5.63
C ASN A 162 24.04 -13.41 6.04
N LYS A 163 24.98 -12.73 5.36
CA LYS A 163 26.43 -12.82 5.65
C LYS A 163 27.13 -11.51 6.06
N LYS A 164 26.38 -10.50 6.47
CA LYS A 164 26.93 -9.30 7.14
C LYS A 164 26.17 -9.07 8.44
N ASN A 165 26.49 -9.91 9.43
CA ASN A 165 26.30 -9.68 10.87
C ASN A 165 26.84 -10.94 11.57
N LYS A 166 28.17 -11.09 11.58
CA LYS A 166 28.89 -11.86 12.58
C LYS A 166 30.28 -11.28 12.71
#